data_AF-A0A536TG36-F1
#
_entry.id   AF-A0A536TG36-F1
#
_cell.length_a   1.000
_cell.length_b   1.000
_cell.length_c   1.000
_cell.angle_alpha   90.00
_cell.angle_beta   90.00
_cell.angle_gamma   90.00
#
_symmetry.space_group_name_H-M   'P 1'
#
loop_
_entity.id
_entity.type
_entity.pdbx_description
1 polymer ?
#
loop_
_entity_poly.entity_id
_entity_poly.type
_entity_poly.pdbx_seq_one_letter_code
_entity_poly.pdbx_strand_id
1 'polypeptide(L)'
;MRSRARFIVMPAMLAALGAAPASASLNMNEGLWETTLTADGKTQSAAAKCYTRADIIEMEKLLQGKSTRVTGVCRYADFTQSGNEVSYTMTCKLGDDEQTSAVSATYRGDSSVGTIRAAGVTVTASGRRLGNCTESSFTR
;
A
#
# COMPACT_ATOMS: atom_id res chain seq x y z
N MET A 1 -41.21 0.85 -64.64
CA MET A 1 -39.91 0.26 -64.23
C MET A 1 -39.42 1.05 -63.02
N ARG A 2 -39.50 0.53 -61.78
CA ARG A 2 -38.37 -0.03 -60.97
C ARG A 2 -37.09 0.81 -61.15
N SER A 3 -36.45 1.40 -60.13
CA SER A 3 -36.14 0.82 -58.82
C SER A 3 -35.81 1.90 -57.78
N ARG A 4 -36.17 1.65 -56.51
CA ARG A 4 -35.81 2.45 -55.33
C ARG A 4 -34.37 2.10 -54.90
N ALA A 5 -33.49 3.08 -54.75
CA ALA A 5 -32.22 2.89 -54.04
C ALA A 5 -32.29 3.62 -52.69
N ARG A 6 -32.37 2.80 -51.64
CA ARG A 6 -32.38 3.21 -50.22
C ARG A 6 -30.96 3.66 -49.85
N PHE A 7 -30.80 4.91 -49.46
CA PHE A 7 -29.56 5.36 -48.81
C PHE A 7 -29.52 4.78 -47.40
N ILE A 8 -28.56 3.86 -47.18
CA ILE A 8 -28.26 3.27 -45.89
C ILE A 8 -27.51 4.31 -45.06
N VAL A 9 -28.14 4.81 -44.01
CA VAL A 9 -27.49 5.60 -42.96
C VAL A 9 -26.71 4.61 -42.08
N MET A 10 -25.39 4.70 -42.09
CA MET A 10 -24.50 3.90 -41.25
C MET A 10 -24.22 4.71 -39.97
N PRO A 11 -24.61 4.24 -38.76
CA PRO A 11 -24.23 4.93 -37.53
C PRO A 11 -22.80 4.52 -37.14
N ALA A 12 -21.89 5.50 -37.09
CA ALA A 12 -20.57 5.31 -36.52
C ALA A 12 -20.67 5.16 -35.00
N MET A 13 -20.63 3.92 -34.50
CA MET A 13 -20.40 3.64 -33.08
C MET A 13 -18.97 4.06 -32.73
N LEU A 14 -18.82 5.20 -32.05
CA LEU A 14 -17.59 5.53 -31.32
C LEU A 14 -17.46 4.55 -30.15
N ALA A 15 -16.56 3.59 -30.27
CA ALA A 15 -16.14 2.74 -29.16
C ALA A 15 -15.39 3.61 -28.13
N ALA A 16 -16.06 3.95 -27.03
CA ALA A 16 -15.38 4.48 -25.86
C ALA A 16 -14.53 3.35 -25.26
N LEU A 17 -13.23 3.33 -25.57
CA LEU A 17 -12.28 2.54 -24.79
C LEU A 17 -12.22 3.15 -23.39
N GLY A 18 -12.98 2.58 -22.47
CA GLY A 18 -12.82 2.85 -21.05
C GLY A 18 -11.41 2.42 -20.63
N ALA A 19 -10.51 3.38 -20.42
CA ALA A 19 -9.28 3.13 -19.70
C ALA A 19 -9.67 2.72 -18.28
N ALA A 20 -9.62 1.42 -17.99
CA ALA A 20 -9.73 0.95 -16.62
C ALA A 20 -8.65 1.66 -15.80
N PRO A 21 -8.98 2.23 -14.62
CA PRO A 21 -7.96 2.82 -13.77
C PRO A 21 -6.93 1.73 -13.45
N ALA A 22 -5.70 1.91 -13.93
CA ALA A 22 -4.59 1.09 -13.50
C ALA A 22 -4.47 1.28 -11.99
N SER A 23 -4.82 0.24 -11.22
CA SER A 23 -4.60 0.25 -9.78
C SER A 23 -3.12 0.47 -9.55
N ALA A 24 -2.75 1.59 -8.92
CA ALA A 24 -1.37 1.89 -8.60
C ALA A 24 -0.79 0.73 -7.79
N SER A 25 0.23 0.05 -8.31
CA SER A 25 1.00 -0.92 -7.54
C SER A 25 2.01 -0.19 -6.67
N LEU A 26 2.28 -0.73 -5.49
CA LEU A 26 3.29 -0.20 -4.60
C LEU A 26 4.68 -0.41 -5.22
N ASN A 27 5.50 0.64 -5.35
CA ASN A 27 6.90 0.49 -5.76
C ASN A 27 7.77 -0.02 -4.61
N MET A 28 7.54 -1.27 -4.19
CA MET A 28 8.31 -1.97 -3.16
C MET A 28 8.81 -3.30 -3.71
N ASN A 29 10.11 -3.55 -3.60
CA ASN A 29 10.71 -4.83 -3.97
C ASN A 29 10.57 -5.86 -2.83
N GLU A 30 10.33 -7.13 -3.16
CA GLU A 30 10.35 -8.22 -2.18
C GLU A 30 11.76 -8.41 -1.60
N GLY A 31 11.87 -8.84 -0.35
CA GLY A 31 13.15 -9.09 0.31
C GLY A 31 13.16 -8.78 1.79
N LEU A 32 14.35 -8.82 2.38
CA LEU A 32 14.58 -8.47 3.77
C LEU A 32 14.64 -6.96 3.88
N TRP A 33 13.72 -6.37 4.63
CA TRP A 33 13.66 -4.93 4.85
C TRP A 33 13.96 -4.60 6.30
N GLU A 34 14.84 -3.63 6.51
CA GLU A 34 15.05 -2.99 7.80
C GLU A 34 14.27 -1.68 7.85
N THR A 35 13.51 -1.47 8.92
CA THR A 35 12.83 -0.21 9.20
C THR A 35 13.44 0.41 10.44
N THR A 36 13.88 1.66 10.32
CA THR A 36 14.42 2.47 11.41
C THR A 36 13.42 3.54 11.80
N LEU A 37 13.13 3.66 13.10
CA LEU A 37 12.28 4.71 13.65
C LEU A 37 13.16 5.79 14.30
N THR A 38 12.94 7.05 13.92
CA THR A 38 13.68 8.21 14.42
C THR A 38 12.72 9.23 15.02
N ALA A 39 12.98 9.64 16.25
CA ALA A 39 12.29 10.71 16.94
C ALA A 39 13.33 11.69 17.48
N ASP A 40 13.07 13.00 17.35
CA ASP A 40 13.98 14.08 17.79
C ASP A 40 15.42 13.92 17.27
N GLY A 41 15.57 13.46 16.02
CA GLY A 41 16.86 13.23 15.37
C GLY A 41 17.65 12.02 15.92
N LYS A 42 17.07 11.22 16.82
CA LYS A 42 17.69 10.02 17.39
C LYS A 42 16.95 8.76 16.97
N THR A 43 17.71 7.74 16.58
CA THR A 43 17.17 6.40 16.32
C THR A 43 16.62 5.81 17.62
N GLN A 44 15.34 5.46 17.61
CA GLN A 44 14.64 4.83 18.73
C GLN A 44 14.65 3.31 18.60
N SER A 45 14.50 2.80 17.39
CA SER A 45 14.51 1.36 17.12
C SER A 45 14.82 1.05 15.66
N ALA A 46 15.26 -0.19 15.42
CA ALA A 46 15.36 -0.79 14.10
C ALA A 46 14.85 -2.23 14.15
N ALA A 47 14.08 -2.64 13.15
CA ALA A 47 13.58 -4.00 13.04
C ALA A 47 13.61 -4.48 11.59
N ALA A 48 14.02 -5.73 11.39
CA ALA A 48 14.03 -6.37 10.08
C ALA A 48 12.83 -7.30 9.91
N LYS A 49 12.20 -7.26 8.74
CA LYS A 49 11.11 -8.14 8.33
C LYS A 49 11.31 -8.58 6.89
N CYS A 50 11.05 -9.85 6.62
CA CYS A 50 11.01 -10.39 5.27
C CYS A 50 9.62 -10.15 4.67
N TYR A 51 9.60 -9.46 3.53
CA TYR A 51 8.41 -9.24 2.71
C TYR A 51 8.56 -10.03 1.41
N THR A 52 7.78 -11.10 1.27
CA THR A 52 7.67 -11.85 0.02
C THR A 52 6.75 -11.13 -0.96
N ARG A 53 6.77 -11.52 -2.25
CA ARG A 53 5.80 -11.01 -3.23
C ARG A 53 4.35 -11.19 -2.78
N ALA A 54 4.03 -12.29 -2.11
CA ALA A 54 2.68 -12.55 -1.58
C ALA A 54 2.29 -11.52 -0.51
N ASP A 55 3.20 -11.14 0.38
CA ASP A 55 2.97 -10.13 1.41
C ASP A 55 2.70 -8.75 0.79
N ILE A 56 3.47 -8.38 -0.25
CA ILE A 56 3.29 -7.10 -0.94
C ILE A 56 1.94 -7.06 -1.67
N ILE A 57 1.57 -8.13 -2.37
CA ILE A 57 0.25 -8.24 -3.02
C ILE A 57 -0.88 -8.15 -1.99
N GLU A 58 -0.71 -8.76 -0.82
CA GLU A 58 -1.72 -8.71 0.23
C GLU A 58 -1.87 -7.31 0.83
N MET A 59 -0.75 -6.60 1.04
CA MET A 59 -0.74 -5.20 1.43
C MET A 59 -1.43 -4.30 0.39
N GLU A 60 -1.18 -4.50 -0.91
CA GLU A 60 -1.87 -3.78 -1.98
C GLU A 60 -3.39 -4.03 -1.96
N LYS A 61 -3.82 -5.28 -1.74
CA LYS A 61 -5.24 -5.59 -1.59
C LYS A 61 -5.86 -4.90 -0.39
N LEU A 62 -5.16 -4.92 0.75
CA LEU A 62 -5.59 -4.25 1.98
C LEU A 62 -5.74 -2.73 1.75
N LEU A 63 -4.76 -2.10 1.09
CA LEU A 63 -4.80 -0.68 0.70
C LEU A 63 -5.98 -0.34 -0.23
N GLN A 64 -6.43 -1.31 -1.02
CA GLN A 64 -7.58 -1.17 -1.93
C GLN A 64 -8.92 -1.59 -1.28
N GLY A 65 -8.94 -1.91 0.02
CA GLY A 65 -10.13 -2.43 0.70
C GLY A 65 -10.58 -3.82 0.23
N LYS A 66 -9.71 -4.54 -0.47
CA LYS A 66 -9.94 -5.90 -1.02
C LYS A 66 -9.42 -7.01 -0.13
N SER A 67 -8.82 -6.67 1.03
CA SER A 67 -8.43 -7.63 2.06
C SER A 67 -8.76 -7.09 3.44
N THR A 68 -9.08 -8.02 4.34
CA THR A 68 -9.30 -7.80 5.77
C THR A 68 -8.26 -8.53 6.62
N ARG A 69 -7.14 -8.96 6.01
CA ARG A 69 -6.09 -9.71 6.71
C ARG A 69 -5.37 -8.78 7.70
N VAL A 70 -5.88 -8.79 8.92
CA VAL A 70 -5.32 -8.08 10.06
C VAL A 70 -4.70 -9.13 10.97
N THR A 71 -3.37 -9.21 11.01
CA THR A 71 -2.66 -10.16 11.87
C THR A 71 -2.32 -9.53 13.22
N GLY A 72 -2.74 -10.15 14.32
CA GLY A 72 -2.21 -9.87 15.66
C GLY A 72 -2.95 -8.78 16.44
N VAL A 73 -2.17 -7.96 17.17
CA VAL A 73 -2.68 -6.94 18.13
C VAL A 73 -3.04 -5.60 17.49
N CYS A 74 -2.75 -5.41 16.20
CA CYS A 74 -2.97 -4.14 15.49
C CYS A 74 -4.04 -4.29 14.42
N ARG A 75 -4.98 -3.35 14.40
CA ARG A 75 -6.01 -3.15 13.36
C ARG A 75 -5.62 -1.98 12.48
N TYR A 76 -6.08 -2.02 11.23
CA TYR A 76 -5.73 -1.02 10.23
C TYR A 76 -6.99 -0.55 9.50
N ALA A 77 -7.09 0.74 9.22
CA ALA A 77 -8.24 1.39 8.60
C ALA A 77 -7.82 2.62 7.78
N ASP A 78 -8.79 3.28 7.12
CA ASP A 78 -8.61 4.56 6.42
C ASP A 78 -7.48 4.55 5.37
N PHE A 79 -7.37 3.45 4.64
CA PHE A 79 -6.35 3.29 3.63
C PHE A 79 -6.55 4.27 2.48
N THR A 80 -5.49 4.99 2.13
CA THR A 80 -5.40 5.70 0.87
C THR A 80 -4.10 5.32 0.17
N GLN A 81 -4.17 5.26 -1.17
CA GLN A 81 -3.00 5.01 -1.99
C GLN A 81 -3.03 5.96 -3.19
N SER A 82 -1.90 6.63 -3.43
CA SER A 82 -1.66 7.45 -4.60
C SER A 82 -0.30 7.08 -5.18
N GLY A 83 -0.28 6.25 -6.22
CA GLY A 83 0.97 5.74 -6.77
C GLY A 83 1.74 4.91 -5.73
N ASN A 84 2.91 5.44 -5.35
CA ASN A 84 3.83 4.82 -4.40
C ASN A 84 3.67 5.34 -2.97
N GLU A 85 2.76 6.27 -2.75
CA GLU A 85 2.42 6.80 -1.44
C GLU A 85 1.19 6.09 -0.88
N VAL A 86 1.29 5.73 0.40
CA VAL A 86 0.21 5.12 1.16
C VAL A 86 0.00 5.87 2.46
N SER A 87 -1.24 5.93 2.90
CA SER A 87 -1.57 6.33 4.27
C SER A 87 -2.61 5.39 4.86
N TYR A 88 -2.57 5.20 6.16
CA TYR A 88 -3.56 4.42 6.89
C TYR A 88 -3.57 4.77 8.38
N THR A 89 -4.68 4.49 9.03
CA THR A 89 -4.80 4.50 10.49
C THR A 89 -4.42 3.11 11.02
N MET A 90 -3.58 3.06 12.05
CA MET A 90 -3.19 1.84 12.74
C MET A 90 -3.58 1.95 14.21
N THR A 91 -4.37 0.99 14.71
CA THR A 91 -4.78 0.91 16.12
C THR A 91 -4.26 -0.39 16.72
N CYS A 92 -3.28 -0.30 17.62
CA CYS A 92 -2.69 -1.45 18.29
C CYS A 92 -3.16 -1.55 19.74
N LYS A 93 -3.54 -2.77 20.17
CA LYS A 93 -3.73 -3.10 21.58
C LYS A 93 -2.40 -3.41 22.25
N LEU A 94 -2.10 -2.72 23.32
CA LEU A 94 -0.90 -2.87 24.15
C LEU A 94 -1.36 -3.12 25.58
N GLY A 95 -1.59 -4.38 25.94
CA GLY A 95 -2.26 -4.73 27.19
C GLY A 95 -3.73 -4.31 27.14
N ASP A 96 -4.17 -3.53 28.13
CA ASP A 96 -5.54 -2.99 28.21
C ASP A 96 -5.72 -1.68 27.44
N ASP A 97 -4.61 -1.04 27.01
CA ASP A 97 -4.65 0.21 26.28
C ASP A 97 -4.73 0.00 24.76
N GLU A 98 -5.43 0.91 24.08
CA GLU A 98 -5.43 1.02 22.62
C GLU A 98 -4.69 2.28 22.18
N GLN A 99 -3.69 2.11 21.32
CA GLN A 99 -2.94 3.20 20.72
C GLN A 99 -3.30 3.33 19.24
N THR A 100 -3.86 4.46 18.86
CA THR A 100 -4.15 4.80 17.46
C THR A 100 -3.08 5.74 16.91
N SER A 101 -2.56 5.43 15.72
CA SER A 101 -1.51 6.17 15.02
C SER A 101 -1.90 6.37 13.56
N ALA A 102 -1.68 7.58 13.04
CA ALA A 102 -1.76 7.85 11.61
C ALA A 102 -0.40 7.55 10.96
N VAL A 103 -0.38 6.68 9.95
CA VAL A 103 0.82 6.24 9.25
C VAL A 103 0.80 6.74 7.81
N SER A 104 1.93 7.21 7.32
CA SER A 104 2.17 7.43 5.89
C SER A 104 3.52 6.85 5.47
N ALA A 105 3.62 6.39 4.23
CA ALA A 105 4.88 5.90 3.66
C ALA A 105 4.92 6.12 2.16
N THR A 106 6.09 6.44 1.63
CA THR A 106 6.40 6.48 0.20
C THR A 106 7.47 5.45 -0.11
N TYR A 107 7.18 4.55 -1.04
CA TYR A 107 8.09 3.48 -1.45
C TYR A 107 8.79 3.81 -2.77
N ARG A 108 10.08 3.47 -2.88
CA ARG A 108 10.94 3.77 -4.03
C ARG A 108 11.86 2.58 -4.36
N GLY A 109 11.25 1.44 -4.66
CA GLY A 109 11.94 0.18 -4.97
C GLY A 109 12.53 -0.44 -3.70
N ASP A 110 13.79 -0.09 -3.40
CA ASP A 110 14.59 -0.63 -2.29
C ASP A 110 14.68 0.30 -1.07
N SER A 111 13.95 1.43 -1.10
CA SER A 111 13.89 2.38 0.00
C SER A 111 12.46 2.84 0.28
N SER A 112 12.21 3.28 1.51
CA SER A 112 10.98 3.96 1.86
C SER A 112 11.24 5.04 2.91
N VAL A 113 10.39 6.07 2.90
CA VAL A 113 10.33 7.10 3.95
C VAL A 113 8.88 7.30 4.31
N GLY A 114 8.60 7.41 5.60
CA GLY A 114 7.27 7.56 6.13
C GLY A 114 7.25 8.28 7.46
N THR A 115 6.04 8.50 7.95
CA THR A 115 5.80 9.09 9.27
C THR A 115 4.77 8.30 10.03
N ILE A 116 4.94 8.22 11.35
CA ILE A 116 3.96 7.67 12.29
C ILE A 116 3.63 8.82 13.25
N ARG A 117 2.35 9.21 13.30
CA ARG A 117 1.87 10.28 14.19
C ARG A 117 0.94 9.68 15.23
N ALA A 118 1.25 9.90 16.51
CA ALA A 118 0.43 9.47 17.63
C ALA A 118 0.55 10.47 18.79
N ALA A 119 -0.58 10.84 19.41
CA ALA A 119 -0.61 11.70 20.60
C ALA A 119 0.22 13.01 20.49
N GLY A 120 0.23 13.65 19.31
CA GLY A 120 0.99 14.87 19.05
C GLY A 120 2.48 14.66 18.75
N VAL A 121 2.99 13.43 18.84
CA VAL A 121 4.36 13.07 18.48
C VAL A 121 4.40 12.59 17.03
N THR A 122 5.40 13.04 16.27
CA THR A 122 5.69 12.54 14.92
C THR A 122 7.03 11.81 14.93
N VAL A 123 7.00 10.53 14.54
CA VAL A 123 8.17 9.68 14.35
C VAL A 123 8.41 9.52 12.85
N THR A 124 9.66 9.64 12.42
CA THR A 124 10.05 9.33 11.04
C THR A 124 10.41 7.86 10.93
N ALA A 125 9.82 7.16 9.97
CA ALA A 125 10.17 5.78 9.63
C ALA A 125 10.96 5.77 8.33
N SER A 126 12.14 5.16 8.32
CA SER A 126 12.95 4.96 7.11
C SER A 126 13.13 3.47 6.86
N GLY A 127 12.80 3.01 5.67
CA GLY A 127 12.98 1.61 5.26
C GLY A 127 14.08 1.46 4.24
N ARG A 128 14.87 0.38 4.36
CA ARG A 128 15.85 -0.04 3.36
C ARG A 128 15.82 -1.54 3.18
N ARG A 129 15.86 -1.98 1.93
CA ARG A 129 16.05 -3.38 1.57
C ARG A 129 17.51 -3.80 1.78
N LEU A 130 17.71 -4.86 2.55
CA LEU A 130 19.01 -5.45 2.86
C LEU A 130 19.41 -6.58 1.91
N GLY A 131 18.44 -7.16 1.20
CA GLY A 131 18.69 -8.25 0.25
C GLY A 131 17.48 -9.13 0.04
N ASN A 132 17.71 -10.31 -0.53
CA ASN A 132 16.66 -11.31 -0.75
C ASN A 132 16.33 -12.05 0.56
N CYS A 133 15.10 -12.53 0.67
CA CYS A 133 14.68 -13.51 1.68
C CYS A 133 13.51 -14.30 1.12
N THR A 134 13.25 -15.49 1.66
CA THR A 134 12.29 -16.45 1.07
C THR A 134 11.12 -16.79 2.00
N GLU A 135 11.19 -16.43 3.28
CA GLU A 135 10.19 -16.80 4.28
C GLU A 135 9.50 -15.55 4.85
N SER A 136 8.20 -15.42 4.61
CA SER A 136 7.38 -14.29 5.08
C SER A 136 7.46 -14.15 6.60
N SER A 137 7.72 -12.94 7.08
CA SER A 137 7.64 -12.65 8.51
C SER A 137 6.21 -12.49 9.06
N PHE A 138 5.21 -12.61 8.19
CA PHE A 138 3.80 -12.32 8.49
C PHE A 138 2.90 -13.55 8.36
N THR A 139 3.40 -14.61 7.73
CA THR A 139 2.71 -15.89 7.64
C THR A 139 3.14 -16.74 8.84
N ARG A 140 2.19 -17.07 9.70
CA ARG A 140 2.32 -18.14 10.72
C ARG A 140 1.46 -19.31 10.29
#